data_AF-A0AAW1LQA6-F1
#
_entry.id   AF-A0AAW1LQA6-F1
#
_cell.length_a   1.000
_cell.length_b   1.000
_cell.length_c   1.000
_cell.angle_alpha   90.00
_cell.angle_beta   90.00
_cell.angle_gamma   90.00
#
_symmetry.space_group_name_H-M   'P 1'
#
loop_
_entity.id
_entity.type
_entity.pdbx_description
1 polymer ?
#
loop_
_entity_poly.entity_id
_entity_poly.type
_entity_poly.pdbx_seq_one_letter_code
_entity_poly.pdbx_strand_id
1 'polypeptide(L)'
;MSLRFEQLRAILILLKKISEVARLHNLNESTIRTIKSNTNSIKLAVREAIPTSSKLVKYTRDSVMVKMEKLLVQWIEDNNKKHIGMDTRIIQSKALSIFNQLKEKSQIGKDKEGIGGK
;
A
#
# COMPACT_ATOMS: atom_id res chain seq x y z
N MET A 1 -12.38 -11.73 9.96
CA MET A 1 -11.33 -10.78 10.42
C MET A 1 -10.51 -10.30 9.24
N SER A 2 -10.10 -9.05 9.27
CA SER A 2 -9.85 -8.20 8.10
C SER A 2 -8.61 -8.57 7.30
N LEU A 3 -8.80 -9.07 6.07
CA LEU A 3 -7.77 -9.26 5.03
C LEU A 3 -7.09 -7.95 4.56
N ARG A 4 -7.49 -6.82 5.16
CA ARG A 4 -6.93 -5.48 4.99
C ARG A 4 -5.54 -5.32 5.64
N PHE A 5 -5.18 -6.19 6.59
CA PHE A 5 -3.88 -6.14 7.29
C PHE A 5 -2.76 -6.85 6.51
N GLU A 6 -3.07 -7.93 5.77
CA GLU A 6 -2.07 -8.71 5.04
C GLU A 6 -1.47 -7.97 3.82
N GLN A 7 -2.26 -7.11 3.19
CA GLN A 7 -1.74 -6.26 2.11
C GLN A 7 -0.91 -5.08 2.62
N LEU A 8 -1.24 -4.54 3.80
CA LEU A 8 -0.40 -3.56 4.48
C LEU A 8 0.88 -4.21 4.99
N ARG A 9 0.83 -5.48 5.43
CA ARG A 9 2.01 -6.29 5.76
C ARG A 9 2.95 -6.43 4.58
N ALA A 10 2.47 -6.78 3.38
CA ALA A 10 3.32 -6.90 2.20
C ALA A 10 4.06 -5.59 1.82
N ILE A 11 3.38 -4.44 1.93
CA ILE A 11 3.98 -3.11 1.67
C ILE A 11 4.97 -2.74 2.78
N LEU A 12 4.60 -3.01 4.03
CA LEU A 12 5.44 -2.78 5.20
C LEU A 12 6.69 -3.68 5.18
N ILE A 13 6.59 -4.90 4.67
CA ILE A 13 7.72 -5.84 4.48
C ILE A 13 8.73 -5.32 3.46
N LEU A 14 8.27 -4.65 2.40
CA LEU A 14 9.16 -4.06 1.39
C LEU A 14 9.87 -2.79 1.88
N LEU A 15 9.26 -2.07 2.83
CA LEU A 15 9.78 -0.82 3.41
C LEU A 15 10.52 -0.99 4.74
N LYS A 16 10.33 -2.12 5.46
CA LYS A 16 11.02 -2.41 6.74
C LYS A 16 12.40 -3.05 6.54
N LYS A 17 13.22 -2.96 7.59
CA LYS A 17 14.50 -3.69 7.68
C LYS A 17 14.24 -5.20 7.64
N ILE A 18 15.10 -5.92 6.93
CA ILE A 18 15.01 -7.37 6.71
C ILE A 18 14.94 -8.14 8.04
N SER A 19 15.72 -7.73 9.03
CA SER A 19 15.75 -8.29 10.38
C SER A 19 14.42 -8.17 11.12
N GLU A 20 13.71 -7.06 10.94
CA GLU A 20 12.42 -6.82 11.58
C GLU A 20 11.32 -7.70 10.96
N VAL A 21 11.36 -7.86 9.63
CA VAL A 21 10.45 -8.73 8.89
C VAL A 21 10.68 -10.20 9.22
N ALA A 22 11.95 -10.63 9.25
CA ALA A 22 12.35 -11.97 9.63
C ALA A 22 11.78 -12.34 11.01
N ARG A 23 11.94 -11.46 12.00
CA ARG A 23 11.39 -11.64 13.34
C ARG A 23 9.86 -11.68 13.36
N LEU A 24 9.19 -10.81 12.60
CA LEU A 24 7.73 -10.74 12.56
C LEU A 24 7.09 -12.01 11.98
N HIS A 25 7.72 -12.61 10.97
CA HIS A 25 7.22 -13.80 10.29
C HIS A 25 7.88 -15.09 10.78
N ASN A 26 8.78 -15.00 11.76
CA ASN A 26 9.59 -16.12 12.26
C ASN A 26 10.33 -16.86 11.12
N LEU A 27 10.84 -16.10 10.15
CA LEU A 27 11.57 -16.57 8.98
C LEU A 27 13.03 -16.13 9.08
N ASN A 28 13.93 -16.88 8.47
CA ASN A 28 15.33 -16.46 8.40
C ASN A 28 15.51 -15.25 7.46
N GLU A 29 16.48 -14.39 7.76
CA GLU A 29 16.72 -13.17 6.97
C GLU A 29 17.13 -13.47 5.52
N SER A 30 17.78 -14.60 5.27
CA SER A 30 18.15 -15.06 3.93
C SER A 30 16.92 -15.33 3.07
N THR A 31 15.89 -15.97 3.62
CA THR A 31 14.60 -16.19 2.94
C THR A 31 13.92 -14.87 2.63
N ILE A 32 13.90 -13.93 3.58
CA ILE A 32 13.33 -12.60 3.34
C ILE A 32 14.10 -11.86 2.23
N ARG A 33 15.44 -11.97 2.19
CA ARG A 33 16.27 -11.42 1.09
C ARG A 33 15.91 -12.05 -0.26
N THR A 34 15.78 -13.37 -0.32
CA THR A 34 15.41 -14.08 -1.55
C THR A 34 14.02 -13.68 -2.04
N ILE A 35 13.03 -13.61 -1.13
CA ILE A 35 11.68 -13.14 -1.47
C ILE A 35 11.74 -11.71 -2.01
N LYS A 36 12.50 -10.82 -1.35
CA LYS A 36 12.65 -9.42 -1.79
C LYS A 36 13.26 -9.35 -3.19
N SER A 37 14.35 -10.09 -3.43
CA SER A 37 15.01 -10.17 -4.74
C SER A 37 14.07 -10.72 -5.83
N ASN A 38 13.26 -11.71 -5.50
CA ASN A 38 12.42 -12.44 -6.47
C ASN A 38 10.99 -11.90 -6.54
N THR A 39 10.72 -10.75 -5.93
CA THR A 39 9.37 -10.15 -5.83
C THR A 39 8.65 -10.08 -7.17
N ASN A 40 9.36 -9.70 -8.24
CA ASN A 40 8.76 -9.54 -9.57
C ASN A 40 8.46 -10.88 -10.24
N SER A 41 9.39 -11.84 -10.18
CA SER A 41 9.18 -13.19 -10.72
C SER A 41 8.04 -13.90 -10.01
N ILE A 42 7.93 -13.77 -8.69
CA ILE A 42 6.81 -14.31 -7.90
C ILE A 42 5.49 -13.66 -8.34
N LYS A 43 5.45 -12.34 -8.56
CA LYS A 43 4.24 -11.65 -9.06
C LYS A 43 3.82 -12.14 -10.45
N LEU A 44 4.78 -12.38 -11.34
CA LEU A 44 4.51 -12.88 -12.70
C LEU A 44 4.00 -14.31 -12.66
N ALA A 45 4.70 -15.20 -11.96
CA ALA A 45 4.28 -16.59 -11.78
C ALA A 45 2.87 -16.70 -11.18
N VAL A 46 2.54 -15.84 -10.19
CA VAL A 46 1.19 -15.78 -9.63
C VAL A 46 0.17 -15.34 -10.68
N ARG A 47 0.48 -14.34 -11.52
CA ARG A 47 -0.44 -13.91 -12.60
C ARG A 47 -0.67 -15.00 -13.65
N GLU A 48 0.37 -15.74 -13.99
CA GLU A 48 0.33 -16.80 -15.00
C GLU A 48 -0.37 -18.06 -14.48
N ALA A 49 -0.16 -18.41 -13.21
CA ALA A 49 -0.77 -19.58 -12.58
C ALA A 49 -2.28 -19.41 -12.28
N ILE A 50 -2.81 -18.19 -12.34
CA ILE A 50 -4.23 -17.92 -12.07
C ILE A 50 -5.01 -18.01 -13.40
N PRO A 51 -6.00 -18.93 -13.52
CA PRO A 51 -6.87 -19.00 -14.68
C PRO A 51 -7.63 -17.68 -14.89
N THR A 52 -7.82 -17.25 -16.13
CA THR A 52 -8.51 -15.98 -16.46
C THR A 52 -9.94 -15.91 -15.92
N SER A 53 -10.59 -17.06 -15.72
CA SER A 53 -11.94 -17.21 -15.13
C SER A 53 -11.94 -17.28 -13.60
N SER A 54 -10.78 -17.48 -12.97
CA SER A 54 -10.66 -17.45 -11.52
C SER A 54 -10.78 -16.02 -11.04
N LYS A 55 -11.76 -15.75 -10.17
CA LYS A 55 -11.82 -14.49 -9.43
C LYS A 55 -10.60 -14.42 -8.52
N LEU A 56 -9.53 -13.78 -9.00
CA LEU A 56 -8.54 -13.27 -8.08
C LEU A 56 -9.31 -12.36 -7.14
N VAL A 57 -9.33 -12.69 -5.84
CA VAL A 57 -9.78 -11.77 -4.79
C VAL A 57 -8.73 -10.65 -4.72
N LYS A 58 -8.69 -9.84 -5.77
CA LYS A 58 -8.17 -8.50 -5.73
C LYS A 58 -9.21 -7.81 -4.87
N TYR A 59 -8.95 -7.71 -3.57
CA TYR A 59 -9.55 -6.62 -2.81
C TYR A 59 -9.20 -5.39 -3.63
N THR A 60 -10.17 -4.84 -4.36
CA THR A 60 -10.01 -3.60 -5.10
C THR A 60 -9.63 -2.59 -4.05
N ARG A 61 -8.31 -2.34 -3.94
CA ARG A 61 -7.78 -1.43 -2.94
C ARG A 61 -8.51 -0.12 -3.16
N ASP A 62 -9.08 0.41 -2.08
CA ASP A 62 -9.82 1.66 -2.12
C ASP A 62 -8.97 2.70 -2.88
N SER A 63 -9.56 3.34 -3.89
CA SER A 63 -8.84 4.27 -4.76
C SER A 63 -8.26 5.46 -3.98
N VAL A 64 -8.91 5.83 -2.87
CA VAL A 64 -8.44 6.83 -1.91
C VAL A 64 -7.20 6.33 -1.18
N MET A 65 -7.19 5.07 -0.74
CA MET A 65 -6.02 4.45 -0.08
C MET A 65 -4.81 4.38 -1.01
N VAL A 66 -5.01 3.97 -2.27
CA VAL A 66 -3.91 3.88 -3.25
C VAL A 66 -3.34 5.27 -3.56
N LYS A 67 -4.19 6.29 -3.69
CA LYS A 67 -3.73 7.68 -3.89
C LYS A 67 -2.99 8.21 -2.66
N MET A 68 -3.47 7.90 -1.46
CA MET A 68 -2.81 8.29 -0.22
C MET A 68 -1.41 7.70 -0.12
N GLU A 69 -1.24 6.41 -0.40
CA GLU A 69 0.06 5.73 -0.36
C GLU A 69 1.07 6.34 -1.33
N LYS A 70 0.66 6.66 -2.56
CA LYS A 70 1.52 7.32 -3.54
C LYS A 70 2.02 8.68 -3.05
N LEU A 71 1.10 9.51 -2.53
CA LEU A 71 1.45 10.84 -2.00
C LEU A 71 2.35 10.74 -0.76
N LEU A 72 2.11 9.74 0.09
CA LEU A 72 2.91 9.51 1.28
C LEU A 72 4.35 9.08 0.93
N VAL A 73 4.53 8.20 -0.06
CA VAL A 73 5.85 7.79 -0.54
C VAL A 73 6.63 8.98 -1.11
N GLN A 74 6.00 9.78 -1.98
CA GLN A 74 6.63 10.97 -2.53
C GLN A 74 7.07 11.94 -1.42
N TRP A 75 6.21 12.16 -0.42
CA TRP A 75 6.55 13.00 0.72
C TRP A 75 7.72 12.44 1.54
N ILE A 76 7.77 11.12 1.77
CA ILE A 76 8.88 10.47 2.48
C ILE A 76 10.19 10.63 1.70
N GLU A 77 10.16 10.42 0.38
CA GLU A 77 11.34 10.57 -0.48
C GLU A 77 11.89 12.01 -0.45
N ASP A 78 11.01 13.00 -0.46
CA ASP A 78 11.40 14.41 -0.37
C ASP A 78 12.00 14.78 0.99
N ASN A 79 11.51 14.18 2.08
CA ASN A 79 12.09 14.38 3.41
C ASN A 79 13.41 13.63 3.59
N ASN A 80 13.56 12.46 2.97
CA ASN A 80 14.79 11.70 2.97
C ASN A 80 15.91 12.43 2.21
N LYS A 81 15.61 13.06 1.06
CA LYS A 81 16.55 13.94 0.34
C LYS A 81 17.02 15.14 1.17
N LYS A 82 16.19 15.60 2.11
CA LYS A 82 16.49 16.71 3.02
C LYS A 82 17.16 16.25 4.32
N HIS A 83 17.51 14.96 4.44
CA HIS A 83 18.10 14.35 5.64
C HIS A 83 17.27 14.55 6.91
N ILE A 84 15.94 14.67 6.78
CA ILE A 84 15.04 14.82 7.93
C ILE A 84 14.72 13.42 8.46
N GLY A 85 15.15 13.14 9.68
CA GLY A 85 14.79 11.91 10.40
C GLY A 85 13.28 11.88 10.68
N MET A 86 12.55 10.96 10.06
CA MET A 86 11.12 10.81 10.27
C MET A 86 10.81 9.67 11.24
N ASP A 87 10.09 10.00 12.31
CA ASP A 87 9.49 9.00 13.20
C ASP A 87 8.20 8.43 12.57
N THR A 88 7.88 7.19 12.94
CA THR A 88 6.69 6.47 12.50
C THR A 88 5.41 7.24 12.83
N ARG A 89 5.38 7.95 13.97
CA ARG A 89 4.23 8.80 14.37
C ARG A 89 3.99 9.96 13.41
N ILE A 90 5.07 10.57 12.90
CA ILE A 90 4.98 11.69 11.94
C ILE A 90 4.44 11.16 10.61
N ILE A 91 4.92 10.00 10.16
CA ILE A 91 4.46 9.34 8.93
C ILE A 91 2.98 8.98 9.04
N GLN A 92 2.55 8.42 10.18
CA GLN A 92 1.13 8.06 10.42
C GLN A 92 0.22 9.29 10.44
N SER A 93 0.63 10.36 11.14
CA SER A 93 -0.12 11.62 11.17
C SER A 93 -0.27 12.21 9.76
N LYS A 94 0.82 12.19 8.98
CA LYS A 94 0.79 12.65 7.59
C LYS A 94 -0.13 11.80 6.70
N ALA A 95 -0.08 10.48 6.86
CA ALA A 95 -0.94 9.55 6.14
C ALA A 95 -2.43 9.82 6.42
N LEU A 96 -2.78 10.07 7.69
CA LEU A 96 -4.15 10.39 8.09
C LEU A 96 -4.62 11.72 7.48
N SER A 97 -3.76 12.74 7.50
CA SER A 97 -4.04 14.04 6.87
C SER A 97 -4.31 13.90 5.37
N ILE A 98 -3.46 13.18 4.63
CA ILE A 98 -3.63 12.95 3.19
C ILE A 98 -4.92 12.16 2.93
N PHE A 99 -5.21 11.14 3.73
CA PHE A 99 -6.41 10.34 3.59
C PHE A 99 -7.69 11.17 3.75
N ASN A 100 -7.77 12.00 4.80
CA ASN A 100 -8.93 12.85 5.05
C ASN A 100 -9.15 13.85 3.89
N GLN A 101 -8.08 14.49 3.42
CA GLN A 101 -8.15 15.40 2.26
C GLN A 101 -8.64 14.71 0.99
N LEU A 102 -8.19 13.48 0.73
CA LEU A 102 -8.64 12.71 -0.44
C LEU A 102 -10.08 12.22 -0.29
N LYS A 103 -10.49 11.87 0.94
CA LYS A 103 -11.86 11.43 1.25
C LYS A 103 -12.86 12.58 1.09
N GLU A 104 -12.51 13.79 1.53
CA GLU A 104 -13.31 15.01 1.30
C GLU A 104 -13.47 15.29 -0.19
N LYS A 105 -12.37 15.26 -0.96
CA LYS A 105 -12.39 15.45 -2.42
C LYS A 105 -13.20 14.39 -3.17
N SER A 106 -13.25 13.16 -2.64
CA SER A 106 -14.00 12.06 -3.26
C SER A 106 -15.49 12.08 -2.95
N GLN A 107 -15.93 12.77 -1.89
CA GLN A 107 -17.34 12.98 -1.57
C GLN A 107 -17.94 14.12 -2.42
N ILE A 108 -17.18 15.19 -2.66
CA ILE A 108 -17.60 16.33 -3.50
C ILE A 108 -17.96 15.93 -4.95
N GLY A 109 -17.48 14.77 -5.42
CA GLY A 109 -17.78 14.23 -6.76
C GLY A 109 -19.01 13.34 -6.86
N LYS A 110 -19.70 12.99 -5.77
CA LYS A 110 -20.93 12.16 -5.81
C LYS A 110 -22.22 12.96 -5.78
N ASP A 111 -22.13 14.27 -5.52
CA ASP A 111 -23.30 15.12 -5.29
C ASP A 111 -23.72 15.91 -6.55
N LYS A 112 -23.12 15.62 -7.73
CA LYS A 112 -23.38 16.36 -8.98
C LYS A 112 -23.88 15.54 -10.17
N GLU A 113 -24.20 14.25 -10.03
CA GLU A 113 -24.86 13.46 -11.08
C GLU A 113 -26.27 13.03 -10.67
N GLY A 114 -27.12 14.02 -10.43
CA GLY A 114 -28.55 13.81 -10.26
C GLY A 114 -29.27 15.15 -10.38
N ILE A 115 -29.54 15.58 -11.62
CA ILE A 115 -30.75 16.29 -12.09
C ILE A 115 -30.49 16.70 -13.53
N GLY A 116 -31.29 16.17 -14.47
CA GLY A 116 -31.47 16.73 -15.80
C GLY A 116 -31.42 15.69 -16.92
N GLY A 117 -32.57 15.11 -17.28
CA GLY A 117 -32.62 14.16 -18.40
C GLY A 117 -33.99 13.62 -18.78
N LYS A 118 -34.94 14.53 -19.05
CA LYS A 118 -36.25 14.37 -19.75
C LYS A 118 -37.36 13.56 -19.07
#